data_AF-A0AAW9YSJ3-F1
#
_entry.id   AF-A0AAW9YSJ3-F1
#
_cell.length_a   1.000
_cell.length_b   1.000
_cell.length_c   1.000
_cell.angle_alpha   90.00
_cell.angle_beta   90.00
_cell.angle_gamma   90.00
#
_symmetry.space_group_name_H-M   'P 1'
#
loop_
_entity.id
_entity.type
_entity.pdbx_description
1 polymer ?
#
loop_
_entity_poly.entity_id
_entity_poly.type
_entity_poly.pdbx_seq_one_letter_code
_entity_poly.pdbx_strand_id
1 'polypeptide(L)' 'MIRTMMHSKIHRARVTESNLNYVGSITIDQDILDAVDILPNEKVAIVN' A
#
# COMPACT_ATOMS: atom_id res chain seq x y z
N MET A 1 -24.21 0.55 -14.40
CA MET A 1 -22.92 -0.17 -14.40
C MET A 1 -21.96 0.59 -13.49
N ILE A 2 -21.27 -0.09 -12.57
CA ILE A 2 -20.24 0.52 -11.71
C ILE A 2 -18.88 0.10 -12.26
N ARG A 3 -17.93 1.03 -12.37
CA ARG A 3 -16.55 0.76 -12.80
C ARG A 3 -15.61 0.85 -11.61
N THR A 4 -14.67 -0.08 -11.51
CA THR A 4 -13.59 0.00 -10.53
C THR A 4 -12.41 0.73 -11.18
N MET A 5 -11.99 1.82 -10.58
CA MET A 5 -10.84 2.60 -11.01
C MET A 5 -9.74 2.52 -9.94
N MET A 6 -8.48 2.73 -10.33
CA MET A 6 -7.39 2.86 -9.37
C MET A 6 -7.52 4.18 -8.62
N HIS A 7 -7.60 4.12 -7.29
CA HIS A 7 -7.65 5.31 -6.43
C HIS A 7 -6.27 5.97 -6.37
N SER A 8 -5.27 5.22 -5.92
CA SER A 8 -3.93 5.73 -5.60
C SER A 8 -2.84 4.74 -5.98
N LYS A 9 -1.59 5.22 -6.12
CA LYS A 9 -0.42 4.35 -6.33
C LYS A 9 0.84 4.92 -5.68
N ILE A 10 1.69 4.03 -5.18
CA ILE A 10 3.08 4.35 -4.81
C ILE A 10 3.98 3.81 -5.91
N HIS A 11 4.57 4.71 -6.71
CA HIS A 11 5.35 4.30 -7.87
C HIS A 11 6.81 4.04 -7.49
N ARG A 12 7.31 2.83 -7.82
CA ARG A 12 8.71 2.40 -7.61
C ARG A 12 9.17 2.52 -6.16
N ALA A 13 8.31 2.12 -5.23
CA ALA A 13 8.69 2.02 -3.82
C ALA A 13 9.84 1.02 -3.65
N ARG A 14 10.69 1.26 -2.67
CA ARG A 14 11.74 0.32 -2.25
C ARG A 14 11.23 -0.49 -1.07
N VAL A 15 11.32 -1.82 -1.16
CA VAL A 15 11.12 -2.69 0.00
C VAL A 15 12.26 -2.45 0.99
N THR A 16 11.92 -2.00 2.19
CA THR A 16 12.88 -1.69 3.26
C THR A 16 13.13 -2.90 4.16
N GLU A 17 12.10 -3.70 4.43
CA GLU A 17 12.16 -4.89 5.28
C GLU A 17 11.24 -6.00 4.74
N SER A 18 11.62 -7.25 4.98
CA SER A 18 10.80 -8.43 4.71
C SER A 18 11.01 -9.46 5.81
N ASN A 19 9.92 -9.84 6.50
CA ASN A 19 9.96 -10.79 7.61
C ASN A 19 8.85 -11.83 7.45
N LEU A 20 9.24 -13.10 7.29
CA LEU A 20 8.31 -14.22 7.10
C LEU A 20 7.38 -14.44 8.31
N ASN A 21 7.84 -14.10 9.52
CA ASN A 21 7.10 -14.32 10.75
C ASN A 21 6.28 -13.09 11.18
N TYR A 22 6.36 -11.98 10.45
CA TYR A 22 5.56 -10.80 10.74
C TYR A 22 4.08 -11.08 10.41
N VAL A 23 3.23 -10.94 11.42
CA VAL A 23 1.78 -11.12 11.27
C VAL A 23 1.16 -9.76 10.98
N GLY A 24 0.81 -9.54 9.71
CA GLY A 24 0.22 -8.28 9.26
C GLY A 24 0.09 -8.24 7.73
N SER A 25 -0.30 -7.08 7.21
CA SER A 25 -0.27 -6.80 5.77
C SER A 25 1.11 -6.24 5.37
N ILE A 26 1.17 -4.98 4.96
CA ILE A 26 2.40 -4.25 4.68
C ILE A 26 2.40 -2.97 5.52
N THR A 27 3.56 -2.60 6.03
CA THR A 27 3.75 -1.34 6.75
C THR A 27 4.26 -0.30 5.76
N ILE A 28 3.58 0.84 5.70
CA ILE A 28 3.94 1.98 4.86
C ILE A 28 4.09 3.19 5.80
N ASP A 29 5.05 4.07 5.49
CA ASP A 29 5.23 5.33 6.20
C ASP A 29 3.93 6.17 6.17
N GLN A 30 3.55 6.73 7.32
CA GLN A 30 2.33 7.52 7.45
C GLN A 30 2.35 8.73 6.50
N ASP A 31 3.51 9.37 6.32
CA ASP A 31 3.64 10.52 5.42
C ASP A 31 3.36 10.13 3.96
N ILE A 32 3.71 8.89 3.58
CA ILE A 32 3.41 8.37 2.24
C ILE A 32 1.92 8.10 2.09
N LEU A 33 1.30 7.45 3.10
CA LEU A 33 -0.14 7.17 3.09
C LEU A 33 -0.96 8.45 2.98
N ASP A 34 -0.60 9.48 3.75
CA ASP A 34 -1.26 10.79 3.71
C ASP A 34 -1.07 11.48 2.36
N ALA A 35 0.12 11.37 1.75
CA ALA A 35 0.40 11.96 0.45
C ALA A 35 -0.36 11.30 -0.72
N VAL A 36 -0.73 10.03 -0.59
CA VAL A 36 -1.47 9.29 -1.62
C VAL A 36 -2.92 8.98 -1.24
N ASP A 37 -3.40 9.52 -0.12
CA ASP A 37 -4.78 9.32 0.38
C ASP A 37 -5.17 7.83 0.44
N ILE A 38 -4.32 7.00 1.06
CA ILE A 38 -4.60 5.59 1.36
C ILE A 38 -4.84 5.45 2.85
N LEU A 39 -5.94 4.80 3.24
CA LEU A 39 -6.28 4.61 4.64
C LEU A 39 -5.67 3.32 5.21
N PRO A 40 -5.37 3.27 6.53
CA PRO A 40 -5.02 2.02 7.19
C PRO A 40 -6.08 0.94 6.99
N ASN A 41 -5.64 -0.28 6.68
CA ASN A 41 -6.48 -1.44 6.36
C ASN A 41 -7.23 -1.39 5.01
N GLU A 42 -6.91 -0.42 4.15
CA GLU A 42 -7.44 -0.40 2.78
C GLU A 42 -6.88 -1.56 1.95
N LYS A 43 -7.69 -2.05 0.99
CA LYS A 43 -7.28 -3.11 0.07
C LYS A 43 -6.25 -2.57 -0.91
N VAL A 44 -5.05 -3.15 -0.87
CA VAL A 44 -3.94 -2.78 -1.76
C VAL A 44 -3.57 -3.93 -2.71
N ALA A 45 -2.87 -3.58 -3.80
CA ALA A 45 -2.25 -4.53 -4.71
C ALA A 45 -0.74 -4.27 -4.75
N ILE A 46 0.06 -5.34 -4.62
CA ILE A 46 1.52 -5.29 -4.66
C ILE A 46 1.99 -6.00 -5.92
N VAL A 47 2.86 -5.34 -6.70
CA VAL A 47 3.48 -5.87 -7.90
C VAL A 47 4.99 -5.74 -7.78
N ASN A 48 5.74 -6.76 -8.20
CA ASN A 48 7.19 -6.80 -8.23
C ASN A 48 7.68 -6.79 -9.68
#